data_AF-A0A1H2MBF4-F1
#
_entry.id   AF-A0A1H2MBF4-F1
#
_cell.length_a   1.000
_cell.length_b   1.000
_cell.length_c   1.000
_cell.angle_alpha   90.00
_cell.angle_beta   90.00
_cell.angle_gamma   90.00
#
_symmetry.space_group_name_H-M   'P 1'
#
loop_
_entity.id
_entity.type
_entity.pdbx_description
1 polymer ?
#
loop_
_entity_poly.entity_id
_entity_poly.type
_entity_poly.pdbx_seq_one_letter_code
_entity_poly.pdbx_strand_id
1 'polypeptide(L)'
;MKKIITTTLLSIVFSLYGQVAMAIGYQHGSFPDELSPQGLPEAIPCSFQRKTHLTNEGTLNCVWLMSSRNITEWSAQQGRNLNYPNKYEAVCRKGTCRVQGTVVGNHPKDENVRLSIWYYMGQSSDGKPVAYLKGFGPAFDGEAVSYAEAGQMLVEFYENSGIDNQKAIQFELSQHYDGGWEQFQADLNGGNASASTNPEQCLNAWIKAFRDDVGEDAMIVGEQLDEWKGWCSKGKLP
;
A
#
# COMPACT_ATOMS: atom_id res chain seq x y z
N MET A 1 -17.08 -28.49 -64.14
CA MET A 1 -17.62 -27.23 -63.59
C MET A 1 -17.14 -27.12 -62.14
N LYS A 2 -16.14 -26.24 -61.90
CA LYS A 2 -15.56 -25.97 -60.57
C LYS A 2 -16.51 -25.02 -59.81
N LYS A 3 -16.99 -25.42 -58.64
CA LYS A 3 -17.60 -24.50 -57.67
C LYS A 3 -16.63 -24.34 -56.50
N ILE A 4 -15.96 -23.20 -56.47
CA ILE A 4 -15.13 -22.75 -55.37
C ILE A 4 -16.10 -22.17 -54.34
N ILE A 5 -16.21 -22.81 -53.18
CA ILE A 5 -16.93 -22.26 -52.03
C ILE A 5 -15.88 -21.52 -51.21
N THR A 6 -15.81 -20.20 -51.42
CA THR A 6 -14.95 -19.31 -50.65
C THR A 6 -15.70 -18.93 -49.37
N THR A 7 -15.46 -19.67 -48.29
CA THR A 7 -15.96 -19.31 -46.97
C THR A 7 -15.04 -18.26 -46.37
N THR A 8 -15.36 -16.98 -46.57
CA THR A 8 -14.75 -15.86 -45.83
C THR A 8 -15.15 -15.95 -44.36
N LEU A 9 -14.27 -16.53 -43.54
CA LEU A 9 -14.33 -16.44 -42.09
C LEU A 9 -14.00 -14.99 -41.69
N LEU A 10 -15.03 -14.19 -41.44
CA LEU A 10 -14.88 -12.85 -40.89
C LEU A 10 -14.57 -12.99 -39.40
N SER A 11 -13.29 -13.02 -39.04
CA SER A 11 -12.83 -12.98 -37.66
C SER A 11 -13.16 -11.61 -37.06
N ILE A 12 -14.34 -11.49 -36.45
CA ILE A 12 -14.66 -10.36 -35.59
C ILE A 12 -13.78 -10.49 -34.35
N VAL A 13 -12.63 -9.84 -34.38
CA VAL A 13 -11.84 -9.55 -33.19
C VAL A 13 -12.66 -8.51 -32.41
N PHE A 14 -13.60 -8.97 -31.59
CA PHE A 14 -14.09 -8.16 -30.49
C PHE A 14 -12.89 -7.93 -29.58
N SER A 15 -12.23 -6.79 -29.78
CA SER A 15 -11.34 -6.19 -28.82
C SER A 15 -12.04 -6.21 -27.47
N LEU A 16 -11.60 -7.12 -26.59
CA LEU A 16 -11.85 -7.03 -25.16
C LEU A 16 -11.40 -5.62 -24.78
N TYR A 17 -12.36 -4.73 -24.53
CA TYR A 17 -12.09 -3.48 -23.86
C TYR A 17 -11.52 -3.89 -22.50
N GLY A 18 -10.20 -3.91 -22.39
CA GLY A 18 -9.53 -3.97 -21.11
C GLY A 18 -10.07 -2.79 -20.32
N GLN A 19 -10.93 -3.06 -19.34
CA GLN A 19 -11.39 -2.04 -18.43
C GLN A 19 -10.14 -1.44 -17.79
N VAL A 20 -9.80 -0.22 -18.20
CA VAL A 20 -8.79 0.58 -17.52
C VAL A 20 -9.26 0.67 -16.08
N ALA A 21 -8.43 0.16 -15.17
CA ALA A 21 -8.70 0.31 -13.75
C ALA A 21 -8.76 1.80 -13.43
N MET A 22 -9.87 2.23 -12.82
CA MET A 22 -10.03 3.62 -12.41
C MET A 22 -9.36 3.83 -11.05
N ALA A 23 -8.83 5.03 -10.82
CA ALA A 23 -8.28 5.43 -9.53
C ALA A 23 -9.32 5.30 -8.41
N ILE A 24 -8.88 4.94 -7.20
CA ILE A 24 -9.77 4.90 -6.04
C ILE A 24 -10.03 6.35 -5.59
N GLY A 25 -11.30 6.65 -5.35
CA GLY A 25 -11.75 7.92 -4.80
C GLY A 25 -12.61 7.68 -3.57
N TYR A 26 -12.85 8.74 -2.79
CA TYR A 26 -13.58 8.63 -1.52
C TYR A 26 -14.98 8.05 -1.67
N GLN A 27 -15.63 8.26 -2.82
CA GLN A 27 -16.96 7.72 -3.11
C GLN A 27 -16.99 6.21 -3.38
N HIS A 28 -15.84 5.56 -3.54
CA HIS A 28 -15.77 4.13 -3.87
C HIS A 28 -15.76 3.22 -2.64
N GLY A 29 -15.47 3.76 -1.44
CA GLY A 29 -15.36 2.97 -0.22
C GLY A 29 -15.75 3.75 1.04
N SER A 30 -15.89 3.04 2.16
CA SER A 30 -16.21 3.58 3.48
C SER A 30 -14.93 4.03 4.21
N PHE A 31 -14.29 5.06 3.68
CA PHE A 31 -13.08 5.63 4.28
C PHE A 31 -13.39 6.49 5.53
N PRO A 32 -12.47 6.56 6.52
CA PRO A 32 -12.63 7.43 7.69
C PRO A 32 -12.76 8.89 7.27
N ASP A 33 -13.31 9.76 8.11
CA ASP A 33 -13.49 11.20 7.84
C ASP A 33 -12.20 12.02 8.03
N GLU A 34 -11.15 11.40 8.61
CA GLU A 34 -9.87 12.00 8.98
C GLU A 34 -9.97 13.16 9.99
N LEU A 35 -11.09 13.32 10.69
CA LEU A 35 -11.17 14.22 11.85
C LEU A 35 -10.32 13.71 13.04
N SER A 36 -9.95 12.43 12.99
CA SER A 36 -9.08 11.77 13.94
C SER A 36 -8.21 10.70 13.25
N PRO A 37 -7.17 10.17 13.91
CA PRO A 37 -6.33 9.13 13.33
C PRO A 37 -6.98 7.73 13.34
N GLN A 38 -8.16 7.58 13.95
CA GLN A 38 -8.77 6.25 14.10
C GLN A 38 -9.20 5.65 12.76
N GLY A 39 -8.92 4.36 12.57
CA GLY A 39 -9.25 3.63 11.35
C GLY A 39 -8.30 3.84 10.18
N LEU A 40 -7.24 4.64 10.34
CA LEU A 40 -6.16 4.79 9.37
C LEU A 40 -5.10 3.68 9.56
N PRO A 41 -4.42 3.24 8.48
CA PRO A 41 -3.34 2.26 8.59
C PRO A 41 -2.15 2.82 9.39
N GLU A 42 -1.47 1.95 10.15
CA GLU A 42 -0.38 2.38 11.05
C GLU A 42 0.87 2.84 10.30
N ALA A 43 1.08 2.30 9.10
CA ALA A 43 2.14 2.71 8.19
C ALA A 43 1.65 2.67 6.75
N ILE A 44 2.21 3.54 5.92
CA ILE A 44 1.95 3.58 4.48
C ILE A 44 3.28 3.71 3.71
N PRO A 45 3.41 3.06 2.55
CA PRO A 45 4.58 3.22 1.71
C PRO A 45 4.60 4.64 1.11
N CYS A 46 5.81 5.12 0.84
CA CYS A 46 6.00 6.33 0.07
C CYS A 46 6.51 6.01 -1.33
N SER A 47 6.00 6.68 -2.35
CA SER A 47 6.48 6.55 -3.73
C SER A 47 7.00 7.88 -4.27
N PHE A 48 8.04 7.84 -5.10
CA PHE A 48 8.55 9.05 -5.74
C PHE A 48 7.78 9.36 -7.03
N GLN A 49 6.97 10.42 -7.00
CA GLN A 49 6.26 10.88 -8.19
C GLN A 49 7.09 11.93 -8.92
N ARG A 50 7.60 11.57 -10.10
CA ARG A 50 8.34 12.48 -10.97
C ARG A 50 7.38 13.50 -11.59
N LYS A 51 7.77 14.78 -11.61
CA LYS A 51 7.00 15.82 -12.31
C LYS A 51 7.05 15.66 -13.82
N THR A 52 8.21 15.27 -14.34
CA THR A 52 8.43 14.99 -15.76
C THR A 52 9.38 13.81 -15.90
N HIS A 53 9.31 13.08 -17.01
CA HIS A 53 10.28 12.01 -17.30
C HIS A 53 11.70 12.53 -17.57
N LEU A 54 11.86 13.84 -17.76
CA LEU A 54 13.10 14.48 -18.20
C LEU A 54 13.93 15.06 -17.05
N THR A 55 13.33 15.24 -15.87
CA THR A 55 14.01 15.78 -14.69
C THR A 55 13.87 14.85 -13.50
N ASN A 56 14.87 14.86 -12.62
CA ASN A 56 14.78 14.20 -11.32
C ASN A 56 13.99 15.03 -10.29
N GLU A 57 13.23 16.04 -10.76
CA GLU A 57 12.35 16.81 -9.90
C GLU A 57 11.06 16.02 -9.66
N GLY A 58 10.73 15.84 -8.39
CA GLY A 58 9.54 15.13 -7.98
C GLY A 58 9.17 15.44 -6.55
N THR A 59 8.11 14.80 -6.10
CA THR A 59 7.67 14.82 -4.71
C THR A 59 7.55 13.37 -4.25
N LEU A 60 8.15 13.07 -3.10
CA LEU A 60 7.89 11.80 -2.43
C LEU A 60 6.47 11.85 -1.85
N ASN A 61 5.55 11.05 -2.38
CA ASN A 61 4.18 10.99 -1.91
C ASN A 61 4.08 9.86 -0.89
N CYS A 62 3.77 10.24 0.34
CA CYS A 62 3.52 9.40 1.49
C CYS A 62 2.06 9.60 1.92
N VAL A 63 1.13 9.22 1.04
CA VAL A 63 -0.30 9.46 1.21
C VAL A 63 -1.06 8.16 1.06
N TRP A 64 -2.10 7.96 1.86
CA TRP A 64 -2.88 6.71 1.79
C TRP A 64 -3.89 6.71 0.63
N LEU A 65 -4.14 7.85 -0.02
CA LEU A 65 -4.98 7.96 -1.22
C LEU A 65 -4.50 9.11 -2.11
N MET A 66 -4.40 8.89 -3.43
CA MET A 66 -3.98 9.92 -4.37
C MET A 66 -5.00 11.05 -4.49
N SER A 67 -6.29 10.71 -4.41
CA SER A 67 -7.39 11.67 -4.39
C SER A 67 -7.30 12.57 -3.15
N SER A 68 -7.37 13.88 -3.33
CA SER A 68 -7.35 14.86 -2.23
C SER A 68 -8.76 15.30 -1.86
N ARG A 69 -8.97 15.64 -0.59
CA ARG A 69 -10.20 16.30 -0.12
C ARG A 69 -9.88 17.37 0.93
N ASN A 70 -10.86 18.24 1.17
CA ASN A 70 -10.83 19.14 2.33
C ASN A 70 -11.60 18.50 3.48
N ILE A 71 -11.07 18.66 4.68
CA ILE A 71 -11.70 18.28 5.94
C ILE A 71 -12.38 19.53 6.50
N THR A 72 -13.63 19.34 6.92
CA THR A 72 -14.45 20.39 7.54
C THR A 72 -14.65 20.04 9.00
N GLU A 73 -14.12 20.87 9.91
CA GLU A 73 -14.18 20.65 11.35
C GLU A 73 -14.78 21.88 12.05
N TRP A 74 -15.74 21.69 12.95
CA TRP A 74 -16.27 22.80 13.74
C TRP A 74 -15.29 23.20 14.86
N SER A 75 -14.80 24.43 14.83
CA SER A 75 -13.99 24.99 15.93
C SER A 75 -14.86 25.76 16.90
N ALA A 76 -15.13 25.19 18.07
CA ALA A 76 -15.83 25.88 19.16
C ALA A 76 -15.09 27.15 19.62
N GLN A 77 -13.76 27.14 19.58
CA GLN A 77 -12.94 28.31 19.96
C GLN A 77 -13.11 29.49 19.00
N GLN A 78 -13.26 29.21 17.70
CA GLN A 78 -13.40 30.25 16.67
C GLN A 78 -14.85 30.52 16.27
N GLY A 79 -15.81 29.73 16.78
CA GLY A 79 -17.22 29.82 16.41
C GLY A 79 -17.49 29.63 14.92
N ARG A 80 -16.68 28.81 14.24
CA ARG A 80 -16.78 28.58 12.78
C ARG A 80 -16.27 27.21 12.36
N ASN A 81 -16.66 26.80 11.16
CA ASN A 81 -16.04 25.67 10.47
C ASN A 81 -14.63 26.04 9.97
N LEU A 82 -13.67 25.20 10.28
CA LEU A 82 -12.33 25.19 9.70
C LEU A 82 -12.34 24.25 8.50
N ASN A 83 -11.70 24.68 7.42
CA ASN A 83 -11.53 23.88 6.21
C ASN A 83 -10.03 23.77 5.92
N TYR A 84 -9.51 22.56 5.85
CA TYR A 84 -8.09 22.31 5.59
C TYR A 84 -7.88 21.07 4.72
N PRO A 85 -6.81 21.01 3.92
CA PRO A 85 -6.53 19.85 3.08
C PRO A 85 -6.19 18.64 3.95
N ASN A 86 -6.55 17.45 3.49
CA ASN A 86 -6.20 16.20 4.16
C ASN A 86 -4.75 15.74 3.94
N LYS A 87 -3.92 16.61 3.35
CA LYS A 87 -2.51 16.39 3.03
C LYS A 87 -1.73 17.68 3.22
N TYR A 88 -0.46 17.57 3.54
CA TYR A 88 0.43 18.73 3.65
C TYR A 88 1.79 18.44 3.03
N GLU A 89 2.49 19.51 2.63
CA GLU A 89 3.82 19.45 2.05
C GLU A 89 4.87 19.75 3.12
N ALA A 90 5.91 18.91 3.17
CA ALA A 90 7.07 19.05 4.02
C ALA A 90 8.35 19.12 3.16
N VAL A 91 9.39 19.72 3.73
CA VAL A 91 10.70 19.82 3.08
C VAL A 91 11.72 19.10 3.94
N CYS A 92 12.35 18.06 3.39
CA CYS A 92 13.42 17.32 4.05
C CYS A 92 14.77 17.91 3.64
N ARG A 93 15.58 18.31 4.63
CA ARG A 93 16.95 18.79 4.42
C ARG A 93 17.86 18.21 5.48
N LYS A 94 18.98 17.60 5.06
CA LYS A 94 20.00 17.02 5.94
C LYS A 94 19.42 16.05 6.98
N GLY A 95 18.55 15.15 6.55
CA GLY A 95 17.98 14.12 7.42
C GLY A 95 16.67 14.49 8.13
N THR A 96 16.29 15.77 8.20
CA THR A 96 15.08 16.19 8.95
C THR A 96 14.05 16.83 8.04
N CYS A 97 12.79 16.42 8.18
CA CYS A 97 11.64 16.94 7.45
C CYS A 97 10.87 17.96 8.29
N ARG A 98 10.57 19.12 7.70
CA ARG A 98 9.89 20.22 8.41
C ARG A 98 8.72 20.80 7.63
N VAL A 99 7.73 21.28 8.37
CA VAL A 99 6.59 22.07 7.88
C VAL A 99 6.50 23.32 8.75
N GLN A 100 6.69 24.50 8.16
CA GLN A 100 6.61 25.77 8.89
C GLN A 100 7.42 25.81 10.19
N GLY A 101 8.59 25.16 10.21
CA GLY A 101 9.49 25.07 11.37
C GLY A 101 9.26 23.86 12.28
N THR A 102 8.09 23.23 12.23
CA THR A 102 7.77 22.00 12.99
C THR A 102 8.42 20.78 12.35
N VAL A 103 9.09 19.95 13.15
CA VAL A 103 9.64 18.66 12.68
C VAL A 103 8.51 17.66 12.50
N VAL A 104 8.45 17.04 11.32
CA VAL A 104 7.41 16.07 10.94
C VAL A 104 7.99 14.72 10.53
N GLY A 105 9.22 14.42 10.97
CA GLY A 105 9.89 13.16 10.70
C GLY A 105 11.30 13.33 10.12
N ASN A 106 11.87 12.22 9.67
CA ASN A 106 13.24 12.14 9.16
C ASN A 106 13.28 11.41 7.82
N HIS A 107 14.14 11.87 6.92
CA HIS A 107 14.40 11.23 5.63
C HIS A 107 15.82 11.56 5.17
N PRO A 108 16.64 10.58 4.78
CA PRO A 108 18.06 10.80 4.47
C PRO A 108 18.32 11.66 3.23
N LYS A 109 17.36 11.79 2.31
CA LYS A 109 17.53 12.57 1.07
C LYS A 109 16.90 13.95 1.17
N ASP A 110 17.51 14.90 0.47
CA ASP A 110 16.98 16.26 0.36
C ASP A 110 15.89 16.29 -0.72
N GLU A 111 14.63 16.36 -0.30
CA GLU A 111 13.48 16.33 -1.22
C GLU A 111 12.24 17.01 -0.63
N ASN A 112 11.21 17.20 -1.46
CA ASN A 112 9.89 17.61 -1.03
C ASN A 112 9.05 16.36 -0.80
N VAL A 113 8.28 16.35 0.28
CA VAL A 113 7.46 15.21 0.69
C VAL A 113 6.02 15.67 0.88
N ARG A 114 5.08 14.92 0.34
CA ARG A 114 3.65 15.10 0.62
C ARG A 114 3.20 14.02 1.59
N LEU A 115 2.62 14.41 2.71
CA LEU A 115 2.14 13.52 3.76
C LEU A 115 0.62 13.63 3.90
N SER A 116 -0.07 12.51 4.10
CA SER A 116 -1.43 12.55 4.65
C SER A 116 -1.41 13.15 6.05
N ILE A 117 -2.47 13.86 6.44
CA ILE A 117 -2.59 14.30 7.84
C ILE A 117 -2.57 13.09 8.78
N TRP A 118 -2.18 13.33 10.03
CA TRP A 118 -1.91 12.30 11.04
C TRP A 118 -0.64 11.47 10.85
N TYR A 119 0.05 11.54 9.71
CA TYR A 119 1.29 10.82 9.50
C TYR A 119 2.54 11.67 9.73
N TYR A 120 3.66 11.01 10.00
CA TYR A 120 5.01 11.57 10.03
C TYR A 120 5.96 10.76 9.14
N MET A 121 6.99 11.41 8.61
CA MET A 121 7.98 10.81 7.74
C MET A 121 8.94 9.89 8.53
N GLY A 122 9.10 8.66 8.07
CA GLY A 122 9.99 7.68 8.68
C GLY A 122 10.71 6.82 7.65
N GLN A 123 11.38 5.78 8.16
CA GLN A 123 12.10 4.81 7.37
C GLN A 123 11.69 3.42 7.83
N SER A 124 11.45 2.53 6.86
CA SER A 124 11.13 1.13 7.13
C SER A 124 12.37 0.35 7.60
N SER A 125 12.17 -0.85 8.13
CA SER A 125 13.25 -1.74 8.58
C SER A 125 14.24 -2.12 7.47
N ASP A 126 13.80 -2.12 6.21
CA ASP A 126 14.59 -2.36 5.00
C ASP A 126 15.12 -1.07 4.34
N GLY A 127 14.99 0.07 5.01
CA GLY A 127 15.63 1.34 4.61
C GLY A 127 14.87 2.16 3.57
N LYS A 128 13.67 1.74 3.17
CA LYS A 128 12.79 2.45 2.23
C LYS A 128 11.97 3.56 2.94
N PRO A 129 11.50 4.57 2.20
CA PRO A 129 10.69 5.63 2.78
C PRO A 129 9.27 5.13 3.09
N VAL A 130 8.81 5.35 4.33
CA VAL A 130 7.43 5.10 4.77
C VAL A 130 6.93 6.27 5.59
N ALA A 131 5.62 6.40 5.70
CA ALA A 131 5.00 7.30 6.65
C ALA A 131 4.27 6.51 7.72
N TYR A 132 4.52 6.85 8.98
CA TYR A 132 3.88 6.22 10.13
C TYR A 132 2.78 7.12 10.69
N LEU A 133 1.68 6.52 11.12
CA LEU A 133 0.62 7.20 11.83
C LEU A 133 1.17 7.70 13.17
N LYS A 134 0.86 8.94 13.56
CA LYS A 134 1.31 9.51 14.86
C LYS A 134 0.81 8.64 16.01
N GLY A 135 1.72 8.25 16.89
CA GLY A 135 1.47 7.28 17.96
C GLY A 135 2.00 5.88 17.65
N PHE A 136 2.45 5.62 16.42
CA PHE A 136 3.00 4.34 15.98
C PHE A 136 4.43 4.47 15.43
N GLY A 137 5.12 3.34 15.29
CA GLY A 137 6.45 3.25 14.70
C GLY A 137 7.58 3.85 15.56
N PRO A 138 8.79 3.97 14.98
CA PRO A 138 10.02 4.25 15.74
C PRO A 138 10.06 5.57 16.52
N ALA A 139 9.29 6.59 16.11
CA ALA A 139 9.24 7.85 16.86
C ALA A 139 8.39 7.78 18.14
N PHE A 140 7.69 6.67 18.35
CA PHE A 140 6.78 6.42 19.48
C PHE A 140 7.08 5.07 20.14
N ASP A 141 8.36 4.68 20.20
CA ASP A 141 8.86 3.43 20.80
C ASP A 141 8.29 2.14 20.16
N GLY A 142 7.72 2.23 18.96
CA GLY A 142 7.28 1.09 18.16
C GLY A 142 8.37 0.60 17.20
N GLU A 143 8.23 -0.64 16.72
CA GLU A 143 9.16 -1.20 15.73
C GLU A 143 8.94 -0.62 14.33
N ALA A 144 10.01 -0.61 13.53
CA ALA A 144 9.91 -0.24 12.12
C ALA A 144 9.35 -1.42 11.32
N VAL A 145 8.23 -1.21 10.62
CA VAL A 145 7.73 -2.16 9.60
C VAL A 145 8.62 -2.14 8.36
N SER A 146 8.65 -3.24 7.61
CA SER A 146 9.24 -3.31 6.26
C SER A 146 8.41 -2.51 5.24
N TYR A 147 9.00 -2.24 4.09
CA TYR A 147 8.29 -1.54 3.02
C TYR A 147 7.09 -2.35 2.51
N ALA A 148 7.25 -3.67 2.40
CA ALA A 148 6.21 -4.61 2.01
C ALA A 148 5.07 -4.66 3.04
N GLU A 149 5.35 -4.72 4.34
CA GLU A 149 4.33 -4.67 5.39
C GLU A 149 3.52 -3.37 5.34
N ALA A 150 4.16 -2.21 5.15
CA ALA A 150 3.44 -0.95 4.97
C ALA A 150 2.52 -0.99 3.72
N GLY A 151 2.99 -1.58 2.62
CA GLY A 151 2.17 -1.81 1.43
C GLY A 151 0.97 -2.73 1.70
N GLN A 152 1.17 -3.80 2.47
CA GLN A 152 0.11 -4.73 2.85
C GLN A 152 -0.94 -4.06 3.75
N MET A 153 -0.52 -3.28 4.75
CA MET A 153 -1.44 -2.50 5.59
C MET A 153 -2.33 -1.58 4.74
N LEU A 154 -1.78 -0.97 3.69
CA LEU A 154 -2.54 -0.11 2.79
C LEU A 154 -3.53 -0.90 1.91
N VAL A 155 -3.16 -2.08 1.43
CA VAL A 155 -4.07 -2.99 0.71
C VAL A 155 -5.23 -3.42 1.61
N GLU A 156 -4.93 -3.92 2.80
CA GLU A 156 -5.92 -4.35 3.78
C GLU A 156 -6.85 -3.20 4.17
N PHE A 157 -6.32 -1.97 4.28
CA PHE A 157 -7.13 -0.79 4.52
C PHE A 157 -8.15 -0.54 3.39
N TYR A 158 -7.76 -0.69 2.12
CA TYR A 158 -8.71 -0.55 1.00
C TYR A 158 -9.77 -1.66 1.01
N GLU A 159 -9.37 -2.91 1.23
CA GLU A 159 -10.29 -4.06 1.31
C GLU A 159 -11.29 -3.88 2.45
N ASN A 160 -10.82 -3.52 3.64
CA ASN A 160 -11.65 -3.26 4.82
C ASN A 160 -12.55 -2.02 4.65
N SER A 161 -12.19 -1.11 3.75
CA SER A 161 -13.05 0.01 3.34
C SER A 161 -14.13 -0.39 2.33
N GLY A 162 -14.24 -1.67 1.97
CA GLY A 162 -15.25 -2.20 1.06
C GLY A 162 -14.90 -2.05 -0.41
N ILE A 163 -13.63 -1.84 -0.75
CA ILE A 163 -13.19 -1.88 -2.16
C ILE A 163 -13.07 -3.34 -2.58
N ASP A 164 -13.97 -3.81 -3.43
CA ASP A 164 -14.03 -5.20 -3.91
C ASP A 164 -13.33 -5.40 -5.28
N ASN A 165 -13.03 -4.31 -5.98
CA ASN A 165 -12.36 -4.35 -7.28
C ASN A 165 -10.84 -4.43 -7.12
N GLN A 166 -10.31 -5.66 -7.21
CA GLN A 166 -8.87 -5.90 -7.06
C GLN A 166 -8.01 -5.10 -8.06
N LYS A 167 -8.48 -4.87 -9.29
CA LYS A 167 -7.71 -4.07 -10.26
C LYS A 167 -7.61 -2.61 -9.84
N ALA A 168 -8.63 -2.07 -9.17
CA ALA A 168 -8.58 -0.71 -8.63
C ALA A 168 -7.58 -0.61 -7.46
N ILE A 169 -7.55 -1.61 -6.57
CA ILE A 169 -6.55 -1.71 -5.49
C ILE A 169 -5.15 -1.79 -6.06
N GLN A 170 -4.93 -2.67 -7.06
CA GLN A 170 -3.63 -2.80 -7.73
C GLN A 170 -3.17 -1.47 -8.35
N PHE A 171 -4.09 -0.78 -9.04
CA PHE A 171 -3.80 0.51 -9.65
C PHE A 171 -3.46 1.58 -8.60
N GLU A 172 -4.25 1.70 -7.54
CA GLU A 172 -4.06 2.68 -6.48
C GLU A 172 -2.76 2.41 -5.72
N LEU A 173 -2.52 1.16 -5.27
CA LEU A 173 -1.27 0.81 -4.59
C LEU A 173 -0.05 1.09 -5.47
N SER A 174 -0.17 0.88 -6.79
CA SER A 174 0.93 1.19 -7.72
C SER A 174 1.30 2.67 -7.75
N GLN A 175 0.42 3.56 -7.28
CA GLN A 175 0.75 4.97 -7.10
C GLN A 175 1.49 5.26 -5.78
N HIS A 176 1.44 4.36 -4.80
CA HIS A 176 1.97 4.51 -3.44
C HIS A 176 3.20 3.65 -3.16
N TYR A 177 3.45 2.64 -3.98
CA TYR A 177 4.58 1.71 -3.86
C TYR A 177 5.60 1.92 -4.97
N ASP A 178 6.87 2.13 -4.61
CA ASP A 178 7.97 2.27 -5.56
C ASP A 178 8.20 0.95 -6.31
N GLY A 179 8.09 0.98 -7.64
CA GLY A 179 8.07 -0.23 -8.47
C GLY A 179 6.68 -0.83 -8.69
N GLY A 180 5.64 -0.27 -8.06
CA GLY A 180 4.24 -0.64 -8.29
C GLY A 180 3.84 -2.01 -7.74
N TRP A 181 2.67 -2.51 -8.18
CA TRP A 181 2.10 -3.77 -7.69
C TRP A 181 3.02 -4.98 -7.86
N GLU A 182 3.71 -5.09 -9.00
CA GLU A 182 4.61 -6.23 -9.27
C GLU A 182 5.78 -6.25 -8.29
N GLN A 183 6.39 -5.10 -8.02
CA GLN A 183 7.46 -4.99 -7.04
C GLN A 183 6.95 -5.27 -5.62
N PHE A 184 5.78 -4.75 -5.25
CA PHE A 184 5.15 -5.05 -3.98
C PHE A 184 4.95 -6.56 -3.76
N GLN A 185 4.45 -7.28 -4.77
CA GLN A 185 4.31 -8.73 -4.70
C GLN A 185 5.66 -9.44 -4.62
N ALA A 186 6.67 -8.96 -5.33
CA ALA A 186 8.02 -9.51 -5.24
C ALA A 186 8.63 -9.30 -3.84
N ASP A 187 8.45 -8.11 -3.26
CA ASP A 187 8.97 -7.76 -1.94
C ASP A 187 8.24 -8.54 -0.82
N LEU A 188 6.92 -8.76 -0.95
CA LEU A 188 6.17 -9.63 -0.05
C LEU A 188 6.64 -11.09 -0.11
N ASN A 189 6.93 -11.60 -1.31
CA ASN A 189 7.32 -13.00 -1.50
C ASN A 189 8.83 -13.25 -1.25
N GLY A 190 9.66 -12.22 -1.41
CA GLY A 190 11.11 -12.25 -1.19
C GLY A 190 11.53 -11.82 0.23
N GLY A 191 10.67 -11.11 0.95
CA GLY A 191 10.80 -10.80 2.36
C GLY A 191 10.22 -11.92 3.20
N ASN A 192 11.03 -12.94 3.52
CA ASN A 192 10.61 -13.99 4.44
C ASN A 192 10.18 -13.39 5.80
N ALA A 193 8.92 -13.65 6.14
CA ALA A 193 8.33 -13.69 7.49
C ALA A 193 8.33 -12.40 8.32
N SER A 194 7.27 -11.59 8.18
CA SER A 194 6.74 -10.85 9.32
C SER A 194 5.22 -10.63 9.20
N ALA A 195 4.50 -11.22 10.16
CA ALA A 195 3.13 -10.96 10.60
C ALA A 195 2.04 -10.70 9.55
N SER A 196 1.60 -11.75 8.85
CA SER A 196 0.30 -11.76 8.19
C SER A 196 -0.80 -12.30 9.12
N THR A 197 -1.82 -11.49 9.41
CA THR A 197 -3.10 -11.91 10.00
C THR A 197 -4.02 -12.63 9.01
N ASN A 198 -3.60 -12.79 7.76
CA ASN A 198 -4.33 -13.56 6.76
C ASN A 198 -4.03 -15.07 6.89
N PRO A 199 -5.04 -15.93 7.18
CA PRO A 199 -4.87 -17.37 7.32
C PRO A 199 -4.25 -18.05 6.10
N GLU A 200 -4.50 -17.52 4.90
CA GLU A 200 -3.99 -18.08 3.65
C GLU A 200 -2.51 -17.78 3.44
N GLN A 201 -2.07 -16.56 3.75
CA GLN A 201 -0.67 -16.16 3.64
C GLN A 201 0.20 -16.85 4.68
N CYS A 202 -0.29 -17.00 5.91
CA CYS A 202 0.41 -17.80 6.92
C CYS A 202 0.55 -19.26 6.50
N LEU A 203 -0.51 -19.86 5.93
CA LEU A 203 -0.47 -21.24 5.43
C LEU A 203 0.52 -21.38 4.27
N ASN A 204 0.54 -20.41 3.35
CA ASN A 204 1.47 -20.39 2.22
C ASN A 204 2.93 -20.26 2.68
N ALA A 205 3.21 -19.51 3.76
CA ALA A 205 4.54 -19.41 4.34
C ALA A 205 5.03 -20.78 4.85
N TRP A 206 4.18 -21.53 5.55
CA TRP A 206 4.49 -22.89 6.02
C TRP A 206 4.68 -23.88 4.86
N ILE A 207 3.83 -23.82 3.83
CA ILE A 207 3.97 -24.63 2.60
C ILE A 207 5.32 -24.37 1.92
N LYS A 208 5.70 -23.09 1.81
CA LYS A 208 6.96 -22.69 1.20
C LYS A 208 8.15 -23.18 2.01
N ALA A 209 8.18 -22.92 3.32
CA ALA A 209 9.26 -23.35 4.19
C ALA A 209 9.48 -24.87 4.16
N PHE A 210 8.39 -25.64 4.12
CA PHE A 210 8.46 -27.10 3.98
C PHE A 210 9.07 -27.54 2.64
N ARG A 211 8.71 -26.89 1.53
CA ARG A 211 9.28 -27.20 0.21
C ARG A 211 10.73 -26.74 0.06
N ASP A 212 11.12 -25.65 0.72
CA ASP A 212 12.51 -25.20 0.76
C ASP A 212 13.41 -26.24 1.49
N ASP A 213 12.89 -26.90 2.53
CA ASP A 213 13.63 -27.90 3.32
C ASP A 213 13.59 -29.32 2.70
N VAL A 214 12.42 -29.75 2.21
CA VAL A 214 12.17 -31.13 1.77
C VAL A 214 12.24 -31.30 0.25
N GLY A 215 12.16 -30.21 -0.51
CA GLY A 215 12.18 -30.17 -1.97
C GLY A 215 10.86 -29.65 -2.57
N GLU A 216 10.96 -28.94 -3.69
CA GLU A 216 9.82 -28.29 -4.38
C GLU A 216 8.65 -29.24 -4.70
N ASP A 217 8.97 -30.49 -5.06
CA ASP A 217 7.98 -31.52 -5.40
C ASP A 217 7.47 -32.32 -4.19
N ALA A 218 7.81 -31.89 -2.96
CA ALA A 218 7.39 -32.58 -1.75
C ALA A 218 5.86 -32.60 -1.64
N MET A 219 5.31 -33.80 -1.48
CA MET A 219 3.88 -34.02 -1.31
C MET A 219 3.47 -33.57 0.10
N ILE A 220 2.47 -32.68 0.15
CA ILE A 220 1.89 -32.17 1.39
C ILE A 220 0.55 -32.87 1.60
N VAL A 221 0.37 -33.52 2.74
CA VAL A 221 -0.88 -34.22 3.07
C VAL A 221 -1.85 -33.33 3.85
N GLY A 222 -3.14 -33.66 3.82
CA GLY A 222 -4.20 -32.86 4.47
C GLY A 222 -3.97 -32.60 5.95
N GLU A 223 -3.40 -33.57 6.68
CA GLU A 223 -3.09 -33.44 8.10
C GLU A 223 -2.03 -32.36 8.40
N GLN A 224 -1.00 -32.23 7.55
CA GLN A 224 0.00 -31.16 7.68
C GLN A 224 -0.62 -29.79 7.42
N LEU A 225 -1.50 -29.68 6.42
CA LEU A 225 -2.21 -28.44 6.14
C LEU A 225 -3.08 -28.00 7.32
N ASP A 226 -3.79 -28.94 7.96
CA ASP A 226 -4.64 -28.65 9.11
C ASP A 226 -3.83 -28.31 10.37
N GLU A 227 -2.66 -28.93 10.54
CA GLU A 227 -1.70 -28.56 11.59
C GLU A 227 -1.19 -27.12 11.40
N TRP A 228 -0.76 -26.76 10.18
CA TRP A 228 -0.26 -25.42 9.88
C TRP A 228 -1.36 -24.36 9.99
N LYS A 229 -2.60 -24.65 9.57
CA LYS A 229 -3.74 -23.77 9.88
C LYS A 229 -3.94 -23.60 11.39
N GLY A 230 -3.75 -24.66 12.16
CA GLY A 230 -3.76 -24.64 13.62
C GLY A 230 -2.62 -23.81 14.23
N TRP A 231 -1.48 -23.73 13.57
CA TRP A 231 -0.35 -22.86 13.94
C TRP A 231 -0.64 -21.39 13.59
N CYS A 232 -1.19 -21.15 12.42
CA CYS A 232 -1.60 -19.82 11.96
C CYS A 232 -2.66 -19.19 12.86
N SER A 233 -3.67 -19.95 13.29
CA SER A 233 -4.67 -19.46 14.25
C SER A 233 -4.09 -19.12 15.63
N LYS A 234 -2.87 -19.59 15.93
CA LYS A 234 -2.10 -19.29 17.15
C LYS A 234 -1.00 -18.25 16.91
N GLY A 235 -0.94 -17.64 15.72
CA GLY A 235 0.07 -16.64 15.37
C GLY A 235 1.48 -17.20 15.17
N LYS A 236 1.65 -18.51 14.94
CA LYS A 236 2.95 -19.11 14.68
C LYS A 236 3.36 -18.96 13.21
N LEU A 237 4.64 -18.68 12.98
CA LEU A 237 5.28 -18.55 11.66
C LEU A 237 6.38 -19.61 11.50
N PRO A 238 6.68 -20.04 10.25
CA PRO A 238 7.77 -20.97 9.95
C PRO A 238 9.16 -20.43 10.27
#